data_AF-A0A1G3CUN0-F1
#
_entry.id   AF-A0A1G3CUN0-F1
#
_cell.length_a   1.000
_cell.length_b   1.000
_cell.length_c   1.000
_cell.angle_alpha   90.00
_cell.angle_beta   90.00
_cell.angle_gamma   90.00
#
_symmetry.space_group_name_H-M   'P 1'
#
loop_
_entity.id
_entity.type
_entity.pdbx_description
1 polymer ?
#
loop_
_entity_poly.entity_id
_entity_poly.type
_entity_poly.pdbx_seq_one_letter_code
_entity_poly.pdbx_strand_id
1 'polypeptide(L)' 'MDGENSPATARQDMVNLFGRWLRNAGISIPMDNHGNVIGLIEINPCFALDEEELRNKIDKHLQFNGNLSL' A
#
# COMPACT_ATOMS: atom_id res chain seq x y z
N MET A 1 22.88 2.71 -9.95
CA MET A 1 22.12 1.49 -10.24
C MET A 1 21.89 0.82 -8.92
N ASP A 2 20.73 1.10 -8.35
CA ASP A 2 20.23 0.47 -7.14
C ASP A 2 19.85 -0.96 -7.54
N GLY A 3 20.60 -1.98 -7.09
CA GLY A 3 20.35 -3.39 -7.43
C GLY A 3 19.06 -3.95 -6.80
N GLU A 4 18.69 -5.18 -7.14
CA GLU A 4 17.45 -5.86 -6.68
C GLU A 4 17.20 -5.77 -5.15
N ASN A 5 18.26 -5.74 -4.34
CA ASN A 5 18.18 -5.62 -2.88
C ASN A 5 18.49 -4.22 -2.35
N SER A 6 17.99 -3.18 -3.02
CA SER A 6 18.20 -1.80 -2.59
C SER A 6 17.10 -1.31 -1.65
N PRO A 7 17.34 -0.27 -0.84
CA PRO A 7 16.29 0.38 -0.06
C PRO A 7 15.10 0.86 -0.92
N ALA A 8 15.37 1.25 -2.17
CA ALA A 8 14.34 1.69 -3.11
C ALA A 8 13.38 0.55 -3.51
N THR A 9 13.90 -0.65 -3.81
CA THR A 9 13.08 -1.81 -4.16
C THR A 9 12.31 -2.32 -2.94
N ALA A 10 12.96 -2.42 -1.78
CA ALA A 10 12.29 -2.79 -0.53
C ALA A 10 11.13 -1.83 -0.17
N ARG A 11 11.32 -0.52 -0.36
CA ARG A 11 10.24 0.47 -0.17
C ARG A 11 9.09 0.24 -1.15
N GLN A 12 9.39 0.03 -2.43
CA GLN A 12 8.35 -0.21 -3.44
C GLN A 12 7.55 -1.49 -3.13
N ASP A 13 8.22 -2.56 -2.69
CA ASP A 13 7.56 -3.81 -2.32
C ASP A 13 6.62 -3.64 -1.13
N MET A 14 7.02 -2.85 -0.12
CA MET A 14 6.12 -2.51 1.00
C MET A 14 4.92 -1.69 0.55
N VAL A 15 5.13 -0.67 -0.30
CA VAL A 15 4.01 0.12 -0.86
C VAL A 15 3.08 -0.77 -1.68
N ASN A 16 3.61 -1.70 -2.47
CA ASN A 16 2.84 -2.65 -3.26
C ASN A 16 2.06 -3.62 -2.37
N LEU A 17 2.65 -4.10 -1.27
CA LEU A 17 1.99 -4.94 -0.27
C LEU A 17 0.77 -4.25 0.33
N PHE A 18 0.94 -3.03 0.82
CA PHE A 18 -0.16 -2.26 1.42
C PHE A 18 -1.21 -1.82 0.39
N GLY A 19 -0.77 -1.49 -0.83
CA GLY A 19 -1.68 -1.25 -1.95
C GLY A 19 -2.56 -2.46 -2.25
N ARG A 20 -2.01 -3.68 -2.22
CA ARG A 20 -2.79 -4.91 -2.36
C ARG A 20 -3.82 -5.06 -1.25
N TRP A 21 -3.45 -4.83 0.01
CA TRP A 21 -4.39 -4.93 1.13
C TRP A 21 -5.56 -3.95 0.99
N LEU A 22 -5.27 -2.69 0.65
CA LEU A 22 -6.30 -1.67 0.43
C LEU A 22 -7.23 -2.01 -0.72
N ARG A 23 -6.69 -2.53 -1.83
CA ARG A 23 -7.52 -2.99 -2.96
C ARG A 23 -8.41 -4.17 -2.60
N ASN A 24 -7.89 -5.12 -1.83
CA ASN A 24 -8.69 -6.24 -1.31
C ASN A 24 -9.75 -5.79 -0.30
N ALA A 25 -9.54 -4.67 0.39
CA ALA A 25 -10.54 -4.02 1.23
C ALA A 25 -11.56 -3.19 0.44
N GLY A 26 -11.41 -3.06 -0.89
CA GLY A 26 -12.33 -2.34 -1.77
C GLY A 26 -11.92 -0.90 -2.10
N ILE A 27 -10.73 -0.46 -1.68
CA ILE A 27 -10.22 0.87 -1.99
C ILE A 27 -9.57 0.88 -3.37
N SER A 28 -9.88 1.90 -4.18
CA SER A 28 -9.25 2.06 -5.48
C SER A 28 -7.84 2.62 -5.34
N ILE A 29 -6.83 1.81 -5.66
CA ILE A 29 -5.40 2.21 -5.68
C ILE A 29 -4.87 2.13 -7.12
N PRO A 30 -4.36 3.25 -7.68
CA PRO A 30 -3.81 3.27 -9.03
C PRO A 30 -2.48 2.52 -9.09
N MET A 31 -2.25 1.83 -10.22
CA MET A 31 -1.02 1.11 -10.49
C MET A 31 -0.47 1.47 -11.87
N ASP A 32 0.85 1.33 -12.03
CA ASP A 32 1.53 1.48 -13.32
C ASP A 32 1.41 0.20 -14.18
N ASN A 33 1.97 0.26 -15.38
CA ASN A 33 1.97 -0.85 -16.33
C ASN A 33 2.85 -2.03 -15.88
N HIS A 34 3.63 -1.87 -14.82
CA HIS A 34 4.48 -2.90 -14.22
C HIS A 34 3.83 -3.53 -12.97
N GLY A 35 2.64 -3.08 -12.59
CA GLY A 35 1.92 -3.57 -11.41
C GLY A 35 2.37 -2.93 -10.10
N ASN A 36 3.15 -1.84 -10.15
CA ASN A 36 3.53 -1.08 -8.97
C ASN A 36 2.47 -0.02 -8.65
N VAL A 37 2.25 0.22 -7.37
CA VAL A 37 1.39 1.32 -6.91
C VAL A 37 1.97 2.65 -7.35
N ILE A 38 1.13 3.52 -7.91
CA ILE A 38 1.46 4.91 -8.22
C ILE A 38 1.18 5.76 -6.99
N GLY A 39 2.19 5.95 -6.14
CA GLY A 39 2.12 6.79 -4.95
C GLY A 39 2.84 6.19 -3.76
N LEU A 40 2.57 6.71 -2.57
CA LEU A 40 3.13 6.26 -1.31
C LEU A 40 2.03 5.76 -0.39
N ILE A 41 2.26 4.61 0.22
CA ILE A 41 1.37 3.99 1.20
C ILE A 41 2.24 3.50 2.35
N GLU A 42 1.87 3.89 3.56
CA GLU A 42 2.47 3.40 4.79
C GLU A 42 1.35 3.03 5.77
N ILE A 43 1.43 1.83 6.34
CA ILE A 43 0.49 1.36 7.34
C ILE A 43 1.29 1.06 8.60
N ASN A 44 1.02 1.79 9.67
CA ASN A 44 1.67 1.56 10.95
C ASN A 44 1.21 0.20 11.51
N PRO A 45 2.14 -0.64 12.02
CA PRO A 45 1.79 -1.90 12.70
C PRO A 45 0.80 -1.74 13.87
N CYS A 46 0.75 -0.58 14.51
CA CYS A 46 -0.25 -0.27 15.55
C CYS A 46 -1.66 -0.04 14.98
N PHE A 47 -1.78 0.31 13.69
CA PHE A 47 -3.06 0.43 13.01
C PHE A 47 -3.54 -0.92 12.49
N ALA A 48 -2.70 -1.63 11.74
CA ALA A 48 -2.99 -2.99 11.28
C ALA A 48 -1.69 -3.79 11.08
N LEU A 49 -1.65 -5.01 11.63
CA LEU A 49 -0.53 -5.94 11.45
C LEU A 49 -0.66 -6.78 10.18
N ASP A 50 -1.89 -6.99 9.71
CA ASP A 50 -2.20 -7.80 8.54
C ASP A 50 -3.39 -7.25 7.73
N GLU A 51 -3.62 -7.87 6.57
CA GLU A 51 -4.68 -7.51 5.63
C GLU A 51 -6.09 -7.60 6.25
N GLU A 52 -6.32 -8.60 7.11
CA GLU A 52 -7.63 -8.83 7.72
C GLU A 52 -7.95 -7.73 8.72
N GLU A 53 -6.99 -7.39 9.59
CA GLU A 53 -7.12 -6.28 10.53
C GLU A 53 -7.34 -4.95 9.80
N LEU A 54 -6.60 -4.69 8.72
CA LEU A 54 -6.81 -3.50 7.89
C LEU A 54 -8.23 -3.45 7.35
N ARG A 55 -8.69 -4.54 6.72
CA ARG A 55 -10.01 -4.63 6.10
C ARG A 55 -11.14 -4.40 7.11
N ASN A 56 -10.94 -4.80 8.37
CA ASN A 56 -11.92 -4.61 9.44
C ASN A 56 -11.95 -3.17 9.99
N LYS A 57 -10.85 -2.40 9.86
CA LYS A 57 -10.72 -1.06 10.42
C LYS A 57 -10.87 0.07 9.39
N ILE A 58 -10.55 -0.19 8.12
CA ILE A 58 -10.44 0.84 7.09
C ILE A 58 -11.80 1.44 6.72
N ASP A 59 -11.83 2.75 6.52
CA ASP A 59 -13.00 3.42 5.94
C ASP A 59 -13.10 3.09 4.45
N LYS A 60 -14.22 2.49 4.04
CA LYS A 60 -14.50 2.13 2.64
C LYS A 60 -14.71 3.34 1.73
N HIS A 61 -14.93 4.51 2.31
CA HIS A 61 -15.03 5.79 1.59
C HIS A 61 -13.68 6.51 1.48
N LEU A 62 -12.59 5.92 1.97
CA LEU A 62 -11.24 6.46 1.83
C LEU A 62 -10.90 6.66 0.34
N GLN A 63 -10.44 7.86 0.02
CA GLN A 63 -9.96 8.20 -1.32
C GLN A 63 -8.44 8.33 -1.32
N PHE A 64 -7.78 7.55 -2.17
CA PHE A 64 -6.34 7.63 -2.35
C PHE A 64 -5.98 8.75 -3.34
N ASN A 65 -5.14 9.70 -2.91
CA ASN A 65 -4.74 10.87 -3.67
C ASN A 65 -3.22 10.91 -3.97
N GLY A 66 -2.54 9.77 -3.91
CA GLY A 66 -1.11 9.62 -4.17
C GLY A 66 -0.24 9.48 -2.93
N ASN A 67 -0.74 9.82 -1.73
CA ASN A 67 -0.05 9.55 -0.48
C ASN A 67 -1.06 9.14 0.61
N LEU A 68 -0.75 8.09 1.37
CA LEU A 68 -1.59 7.59 2.45
C LEU A 68 -0.74 7.06 3.59
N SER A 69 -1.02 7.52 4.81
CA SER A 69 -0.42 7.04 6.04
C SER A 69 -1.52 6.72 7.04
N LEU A 70 -1.54 5.49 7.54
CA LEU A 70 -2.54 4.95 8.47
C LEU A 70 -1.90 4.53 9.78
#